data_AF-A0A9X0WKD7-F1
#
_entry.id   AF-A0A9X0WKD7-F1
#
_cell.length_a   1.000
_cell.length_b   1.000
_cell.length_c   1.000
_cell.angle_alpha   90.00
_cell.angle_beta   90.00
_cell.angle_gamma   90.00
#
_symmetry.space_group_name_H-M   'P 1'
#
loop_
_entity.id
_entity.type
_entity.pdbx_description
1 polymer ?
#
loop_
_entity_poly.entity_id
_entity_poly.type
_entity_poly.pdbx_seq_one_letter_code
_entity_poly.pdbx_strand_id
1 'polypeptide(L)'
;MEQIASLPNEDPCGLSIDTASFFGLDSVSCIRRRARLGLTDRSYLPKALDPRSDWVASVAVPAFLALAQTGVEARDFCTIGTGSGLDALAAIEILKAHNVVVLDLHEDVARQARRNIQGAVN
;
A
#
# COMPACT_ATOMS: atom_id res chain seq x y z
N MET A 1 9.12 -34.67 -14.66
CA MET A 1 8.86 -34.16 -13.31
C MET A 1 9.24 -32.69 -13.33
N GLU A 2 8.28 -31.82 -13.63
CA GLU A 2 8.49 -30.37 -13.59
C GLU A 2 8.49 -29.90 -12.13
N GLN A 3 9.56 -29.21 -11.73
CA GLN A 3 9.65 -28.53 -10.45
C GLN A 3 8.71 -27.32 -10.49
N ILE A 4 7.63 -27.38 -9.71
CA ILE A 4 6.77 -26.23 -9.43
C ILE A 4 7.60 -25.28 -8.56
N ALA A 5 7.92 -24.10 -9.09
CA ALA A 5 8.52 -23.01 -8.34
C ALA A 5 7.65 -22.71 -7.10
N SER A 6 8.27 -22.64 -5.92
CA SER A 6 7.57 -22.33 -4.68
C SER A 6 6.93 -20.95 -4.79
N LEU A 7 5.60 -20.94 -4.70
CA LEU A 7 4.81 -19.72 -4.54
C LEU A 7 5.30 -18.98 -3.28
N PRO A 8 5.36 -17.64 -3.28
CA PRO A 8 5.65 -16.91 -2.05
C PRO A 8 4.60 -17.29 -0.99
N ASN A 9 5.06 -17.52 0.24
CA ASN A 9 4.24 -17.90 1.39
C ASN A 9 2.95 -17.07 1.47
N GLU A 10 1.84 -17.63 0.98
CA GLU A 10 0.50 -17.18 1.30
C GLU A 10 0.23 -17.63 2.74
N ASP A 11 0.58 -16.75 3.67
CA ASP A 11 0.23 -16.89 5.07
C ASP A 11 -1.29 -16.62 5.16
N PRO A 12 -2.12 -17.53 5.71
CA PRO A 12 -3.59 -17.47 5.58
C PRO A 12 -4.27 -16.23 6.21
N CYS A 13 -3.50 -15.28 6.76
CA CYS A 13 -3.99 -14.07 7.41
C CYS A 13 -3.25 -12.78 6.99
N GLY A 14 -2.41 -12.80 5.94
CA GLY A 14 -1.80 -11.56 5.44
C GLY A 14 -0.84 -11.71 4.26
N LEU A 15 -0.65 -10.61 3.53
CA LEU A 15 0.22 -10.48 2.36
C LEU A 15 1.50 -9.75 2.73
N SER A 16 2.66 -10.35 2.43
CA SER A 16 3.95 -9.66 2.55
C SER A 16 4.30 -8.96 1.23
N ILE A 17 4.71 -7.69 1.30
CA ILE A 17 5.01 -6.89 0.12
C ILE A 17 6.35 -6.15 0.28
N ASP A 18 7.13 -6.09 -0.79
CA ASP A 18 8.24 -5.13 -0.92
C ASP A 18 7.66 -3.80 -1.41
N THR A 19 7.50 -2.83 -0.52
CA THR A 19 6.83 -1.55 -0.79
C THR A 19 7.59 -0.70 -1.79
N ALA A 20 8.93 -0.73 -1.78
CA ALA A 20 9.75 -0.01 -2.75
C ALA A 20 9.50 -0.56 -4.15
N SER A 21 9.61 -1.88 -4.31
CA SER A 21 9.36 -2.53 -5.60
C SER A 21 7.91 -2.38 -6.07
N PHE A 22 6.94 -2.50 -5.17
CA PHE A 22 5.53 -2.37 -5.51
C PHE A 22 5.15 -0.94 -5.95
N PHE A 23 5.76 0.08 -5.32
CA PHE A 23 5.58 1.48 -5.72
C PHE A 23 6.53 1.92 -6.85
N GLY A 24 7.36 1.04 -7.40
CA GLY A 24 8.31 1.40 -8.44
C GLY A 24 9.34 2.46 -8.00
N LEU A 25 9.73 2.44 -6.72
CA LEU A 25 10.71 3.35 -6.12
C LEU A 25 12.04 2.61 -5.90
N ASP A 26 13.16 3.34 -6.02
CA ASP A 26 14.48 2.78 -5.72
C ASP A 26 14.64 2.42 -4.23
N SER A 27 14.07 3.26 -3.36
CA SER A 27 14.09 3.08 -1.91
C SER A 27 12.88 3.73 -1.24
N VAL A 28 12.65 3.36 0.02
CA VAL A 28 11.63 3.93 0.91
C VAL A 28 12.27 4.35 2.22
N SER A 29 11.74 5.40 2.85
CA SER A 29 12.35 6.10 3.98
C SER A 29 11.39 6.30 5.15
N CYS A 30 10.12 6.60 4.86
CA CYS A 30 9.06 6.83 5.85
C CYS A 30 8.35 5.53 6.23
N ILE A 31 8.37 4.54 5.33
CA ILE A 31 7.74 3.24 5.55
C ILE A 31 8.76 2.10 5.50
N ARG A 32 8.40 0.95 6.05
CA ARG A 32 9.17 -0.29 6.00
C ARG A 32 9.21 -0.82 4.58
N ARG A 33 10.40 -1.23 4.13
CA ARG A 33 10.59 -1.91 2.83
C ARG A 33 9.78 -3.20 2.73
N ARG A 34 9.80 -4.04 3.77
CA ARG A 34 8.94 -5.23 3.85
C ARG A 34 7.79 -4.94 4.78
N ALA A 35 6.59 -4.81 4.23
CA ALA A 35 5.37 -4.62 5.00
C ALA A 35 4.53 -5.90 4.98
N ARG A 36 3.97 -6.28 6.14
CA ARG A 36 2.97 -7.36 6.23
C ARG A 36 1.59 -6.72 6.35
N LEU A 37 0.75 -6.99 5.36
CA LEU A 37 -0.60 -6.45 5.26
C LEU A 37 -1.59 -7.52 5.71
N GLY A 38 -2.31 -7.29 6.79
CA GLY A 38 -3.51 -8.08 7.10
C GLY A 38 -4.63 -7.70 6.14
N LEU A 39 -5.43 -8.69 5.73
CA LEU A 39 -6.59 -8.50 4.87
C LEU A 39 -7.82 -9.07 5.57
N THR A 40 -8.98 -8.54 5.21
CA THR A 40 -10.29 -9.08 5.58
C THR A 40 -10.93 -9.71 4.36
N ASP A 41 -11.99 -10.49 4.54
CA ASP A 41 -12.76 -11.10 3.43
C ASP A 41 -13.34 -10.05 2.45
N ARG A 42 -13.45 -8.79 2.89
CA ARG A 42 -13.98 -7.67 2.11
C ARG A 42 -12.91 -6.71 1.60
N SER A 43 -11.65 -6.99 1.91
CA SER A 43 -10.54 -6.18 1.42
C SER A 43 -10.32 -6.45 -0.07
N TYR A 44 -10.12 -5.39 -0.85
CA TYR A 44 -9.53 -5.53 -2.18
C TYR A 44 -8.15 -6.17 -2.04
N LEU A 45 -7.91 -7.26 -2.76
CA LEU A 45 -6.66 -8.02 -2.72
C LEU A 45 -5.58 -7.29 -3.54
N PRO A 46 -4.49 -6.82 -2.91
CA PRO A 46 -3.40 -6.19 -3.65
C PRO A 46 -2.77 -7.19 -4.63
N LYS A 47 -2.57 -6.77 -5.89
CA LYS A 47 -1.97 -7.61 -6.92
C LYS A 47 -0.45 -7.52 -6.88
N ALA A 48 0.14 -7.92 -5.75
CA ALA A 48 1.59 -7.78 -5.52
C ALA A 48 2.47 -8.50 -6.56
N LEU A 49 1.97 -9.58 -7.18
CA LEU A 49 2.66 -10.33 -8.23
C LEU A 49 2.51 -9.71 -9.63
N ASP A 50 1.52 -8.85 -9.82
CA ASP A 50 1.31 -8.09 -11.06
C ASP A 50 0.91 -6.64 -10.74
N PRO A 51 1.89 -5.81 -10.31
CA PRO A 51 1.60 -4.42 -9.90
C PRO A 51 0.97 -3.58 -11.01
N ARG A 52 1.18 -3.93 -12.30
CA ARG A 52 0.56 -3.21 -13.42
C ARG A 52 -0.95 -3.35 -13.46
N SER A 53 -1.49 -4.44 -12.91
CA SER A 53 -2.92 -4.67 -12.77
C SER A 53 -3.50 -4.11 -11.47
N ASP A 54 -2.67 -3.60 -10.56
CA ASP A 54 -3.08 -3.02 -9.29
C ASP A 54 -3.32 -1.51 -9.43
N TRP A 55 -4.44 -1.01 -8.92
CA TRP A 55 -4.78 0.41 -9.07
C TRP A 55 -3.81 1.33 -8.31
N VAL A 56 -3.26 0.90 -7.16
CA VAL A 56 -2.33 1.72 -6.39
C VAL A 56 -1.04 1.87 -7.18
N ALA A 57 -0.47 0.77 -7.65
CA ALA A 57 0.80 0.79 -8.36
C ALA A 57 0.69 1.38 -9.77
N SER A 58 -0.43 1.16 -10.48
CA SER A 58 -0.60 1.63 -11.87
C SER A 58 -1.22 3.03 -11.99
N VAL A 59 -1.93 3.53 -10.98
CA VAL A 59 -2.64 4.82 -11.04
C VAL A 59 -2.24 5.75 -9.90
N ALA A 60 -2.43 5.35 -8.64
CA ALA A 60 -2.24 6.25 -7.50
C ALA A 60 -0.78 6.71 -7.36
N VAL A 61 0.16 5.76 -7.41
CA VAL A 61 1.60 6.04 -7.27
C VAL A 61 2.12 6.97 -8.37
N PRO A 62 1.87 6.74 -9.68
CA PRO A 62 2.23 7.70 -10.72
C PRO A 62 1.63 9.10 -10.51
N ALA A 63 0.38 9.18 -10.05
CA ALA A 63 -0.27 10.47 -9.75
C ALA A 63 0.40 11.18 -8.56
N PHE A 64 0.77 10.46 -7.52
CA PHE A 64 1.48 11.02 -6.36
C PHE A 64 2.89 11.49 -6.73
N LEU A 65 3.61 10.73 -7.56
CA LEU A 65 4.92 11.15 -8.08
C LEU A 65 4.81 12.42 -8.92
N ALA A 66 3.81 12.50 -9.80
CA ALA A 66 3.56 13.71 -10.59
C ALA A 66 3.22 14.91 -9.70
N LEU A 67 2.38 14.73 -8.67
CA LEU A 67 2.05 15.79 -7.71
C LEU A 67 3.29 16.24 -6.94
N ALA A 68 4.13 15.33 -6.46
CA ALA A 68 5.36 15.65 -5.74
C ALA A 68 6.33 16.50 -6.59
N GLN A 69 6.38 16.27 -7.90
CA GLN A 69 7.20 17.07 -8.83
C GLN A 69 6.70 18.52 -9.00
N THR A 70 5.45 18.82 -8.67
CA THR A 70 4.92 20.20 -8.71
C THR A 70 5.44 21.07 -7.56
N GLY A 71 6.00 20.47 -6.51
CA GLY A 71 6.43 21.18 -5.30
C GLY A 71 5.30 21.52 -4.32
N VAL A 72 4.06 21.08 -4.58
CA VAL A 72 2.94 21.22 -3.64
C VAL A 72 3.17 20.33 -2.41
N GLU A 73 3.05 20.92 -1.21
CA GLU A 73 3.03 20.15 0.04
C GLU A 73 1.63 19.56 0.28
N ALA A 74 1.54 18.23 0.38
CA ALA A 74 0.31 17.51 0.69
C ALA A 74 0.41 16.82 2.06
N ARG A 75 0.45 17.63 3.12
CA ARG A 75 0.59 17.16 4.52
C ARG A 75 -0.60 16.35 5.01
N ASP A 76 -1.79 16.64 4.50
CA ASP A 76 -3.04 15.99 4.84
C ASP A 76 -3.51 15.11 3.68
N PHE A 77 -3.69 13.82 3.93
CA PHE A 77 -4.14 12.85 2.95
C PHE A 77 -5.38 12.12 3.45
N CYS A 78 -6.40 12.00 2.59
CA CYS A 78 -7.58 11.21 2.85
C CYS A 78 -7.82 10.26 1.68
N THR A 79 -7.98 8.97 1.98
CA THR A 79 -8.40 7.96 1.00
C THR A 79 -9.80 7.43 1.34
N ILE A 80 -10.59 7.19 0.30
CA ILE A 80 -11.94 6.64 0.35
C ILE A 80 -11.93 5.32 -0.42
N GLY A 81 -12.36 4.23 0.22
CA GLY A 81 -12.17 2.89 -0.31
C GLY A 81 -10.72 2.42 -0.13
N THR A 82 -10.17 2.64 1.07
CA THR A 82 -8.75 2.41 1.39
C THR A 82 -8.28 0.96 1.16
N GLY A 83 -9.18 -0.02 1.24
CA GLY A 83 -8.83 -1.43 1.08
C GLY A 83 -7.77 -1.86 2.08
N SER A 84 -6.56 -2.20 1.61
CA SER A 84 -5.45 -2.61 2.48
C SER A 84 -4.67 -1.44 3.09
N GLY A 85 -4.89 -0.20 2.63
CA GLY A 85 -4.16 1.00 3.05
C GLY A 85 -2.87 1.27 2.25
N LEU A 86 -2.67 0.61 1.11
CA LEU A 86 -1.45 0.77 0.30
C LEU A 86 -1.29 2.16 -0.32
N ASP A 87 -2.38 2.81 -0.71
CA ASP A 87 -2.38 4.18 -1.21
C ASP A 87 -2.01 5.20 -0.11
N ALA A 88 -2.47 4.98 1.11
CA ALA A 88 -2.06 5.76 2.27
C ALA A 88 -0.56 5.59 2.56
N LEU A 89 -0.01 4.37 2.45
CA LEU A 89 1.43 4.15 2.56
C LEU A 89 2.21 4.83 1.43
N ALA A 90 1.70 4.80 0.20
CA ALA A 90 2.29 5.51 -0.92
C ALA A 90 2.26 7.03 -0.69
N ALA A 91 1.17 7.59 -0.17
CA ALA A 91 1.07 9.01 0.16
C ALA A 91 2.05 9.42 1.27
N ILE A 92 2.20 8.62 2.32
CA ILE A 92 3.20 8.84 3.38
C ILE A 92 4.62 8.85 2.78
N GLU A 93 4.94 7.90 1.91
CA GLU A 93 6.29 7.81 1.36
C GLU A 93 6.59 8.88 0.30
N ILE A 94 5.68 9.10 -0.64
CA ILE A 94 5.91 9.93 -1.83
C ILE A 94 5.57 11.39 -1.54
N LEU A 95 4.40 11.65 -0.96
CA LEU A 95 3.91 13.00 -0.69
C LEU A 95 4.37 13.55 0.67
N LYS A 96 4.99 12.69 1.50
CA LYS A 96 5.35 13.02 2.89
C LYS A 96 4.12 13.45 3.70
N ALA A 97 2.98 12.81 3.44
CA ALA A 97 1.76 13.05 4.20
C ALA A 97 1.95 12.69 5.68
N HIS A 98 1.52 13.57 6.57
CA HIS A 98 1.63 13.41 8.03
C HIS A 98 0.29 13.04 8.66
N ASN A 99 -0.79 13.71 8.23
CA ASN A 99 -2.13 13.46 8.72
C ASN A 99 -2.85 12.58 7.72
N VAL A 100 -3.08 11.33 8.08
CA VAL A 100 -3.68 10.33 7.19
C VAL A 100 -5.04 9.90 7.72
N VAL A 101 -6.07 10.13 6.91
CA VAL A 101 -7.43 9.65 7.14
C VAL A 101 -7.72 8.52 6.16
N VAL A 102 -8.21 7.40 6.67
CA VAL A 102 -8.62 6.25 5.86
C VAL A 102 -10.09 5.97 6.07
N LEU A 103 -10.82 5.85 4.96
CA LEU A 103 -12.24 5.57 4.95
C LEU A 103 -12.51 4.35 4.09
N ASP A 104 -13.45 3.54 4.53
CA ASP A 104 -13.95 2.39 3.78
C ASP A 104 -15.43 2.18 4.07
N LEU A 105 -16.14 1.53 3.14
CA LEU A 105 -17.53 1.13 3.34
C LEU A 105 -17.66 0.14 4.50
N HIS A 106 -16.63 -0.69 4.68
CA HIS A 106 -16.61 -1.74 5.70
C HIS A 106 -15.69 -1.36 6.85
N GLU A 107 -16.25 -1.26 8.06
CA GLU A 107 -15.49 -0.79 9.23
C GLU A 107 -14.30 -1.68 9.58
N ASP A 108 -14.43 -2.99 9.40
CA ASP A 108 -13.33 -3.95 9.57
C ASP A 108 -12.20 -3.73 8.57
N VAL A 109 -12.52 -3.39 7.31
CA VAL A 109 -11.52 -3.00 6.30
C VAL A 109 -10.78 -1.75 6.74
N ALA A 110 -11.50 -0.68 7.12
CA ALA A 110 -10.88 0.56 7.59
C ALA A 110 -10.02 0.35 8.85
N ARG A 111 -10.50 -0.45 9.82
CA ARG A 111 -9.73 -0.81 11.03
C ARG A 111 -8.48 -1.61 10.67
N GLN A 112 -8.57 -2.54 9.72
CA GLN A 112 -7.43 -3.36 9.31
C GLN A 112 -6.41 -2.55 8.50
N ALA A 113 -6.84 -1.66 7.60
CA ALA A 113 -5.98 -0.73 6.89
C ALA A 113 -5.19 0.15 7.87
N ARG A 114 -5.86 0.69 8.90
CA ARG A 114 -5.18 1.45 9.96
C ARG A 114 -4.07 0.64 10.65
N ARG A 115 -4.33 -0.64 10.97
CA ARG A 115 -3.30 -1.52 11.56
C ARG A 115 -2.14 -1.77 10.62
N ASN A 116 -2.43 -1.98 9.33
CA ASN A 116 -1.39 -2.17 8.31
C ASN A 116 -0.48 -0.92 8.22
N ILE A 117 -1.09 0.26 8.19
CA ILE A 117 -0.36 1.53 8.11
C ILE A 117 0.51 1.72 9.35
N GLN A 118 -0.06 1.58 10.55
CA GLN A 118 0.68 1.69 11.81
C GLN A 118 1.82 0.66 11.90
N GLY A 119 1.59 -0.56 11.41
CA GLY A 119 2.59 -1.62 11.35
C GLY A 119 3.65 -1.45 10.25
N ALA A 120 3.50 -0.49 9.34
CA ALA A 120 4.40 -0.27 8.21
C ALA A 120 5.13 1.07 8.26
N VAL A 121 4.70 2.06 9.03
CA VAL A 121 5.43 3.33 9.23
C VAL A 121 6.63 3.12 10.17
N ASN A 122 7.75 3.82 9.90
CA ASN A 122 8.99 3.79 10.69
C ASN A 122 8.93 4.65 11.95
#